data_AF-A0A251MVC7-F1
#
_entry.id   AF-A0A251MVC7-F1
#
_cell.length_a   1.000
_cell.length_b   1.000
_cell.length_c   1.000
_cell.angle_alpha   90.00
_cell.angle_beta   90.00
_cell.angle_gamma   90.00
#
_symmetry.space_group_name_H-M   'P 1'
#
loop_
_entity.id
_entity.type
_entity.pdbx_description
1 polymer ?
#
loop_
_entity_poly.entity_id
_entity_poly.type
_entity_poly.pdbx_seq_one_letter_code
_entity_poly.pdbx_strand_id
1 'polypeptide(L)'
;MSEYIELSSLGVSREAQLRASKLLNVVLETGGKEIFEFGYNKLKYRWEKLSNTLALYNVLNHSYSKVGRGYVWLKCEREEDKDCYAVPQDEANVYGTRGSLFGADDRHVRLTLLRS
;
A
#
# COMPACT_ATOMS: atom_id res chain seq x y z
N MET A 1 19.06 20.18 5.99
CA MET A 1 18.88 18.71 5.94
C MET A 1 20.07 18.00 6.57
N SER A 2 21.31 18.27 6.14
CA SER A 2 22.52 17.69 6.78
C SER A 2 22.65 18.05 8.26
N GLU A 3 22.47 19.33 8.62
CA GLU A 3 22.47 19.79 10.02
C GLU A 3 21.40 19.07 10.88
N TYR A 4 20.19 18.88 10.34
CA TYR A 4 19.14 18.12 11.03
C TYR A 4 19.54 16.65 11.25
N ILE A 5 20.14 16.00 10.24
CA ILE A 5 20.60 14.61 10.35
C ILE A 5 21.71 14.48 11.40
N GLU A 6 22.62 15.46 11.44
CA GLU A 6 23.68 15.50 12.45
C GLU A 6 23.09 15.68 13.85
N LEU A 7 22.19 16.65 14.04
CA LEU A 7 21.59 16.93 15.35
C LEU A 7 20.61 15.85 15.83
N SER A 8 19.86 15.21 14.94
CA SER A 8 18.81 14.24 15.31
C SER A 8 19.32 12.81 15.44
N SER A 9 20.26 12.39 14.59
CA SER A 9 20.69 11.00 14.51
C SER A 9 22.19 10.80 14.41
N LEU A 10 22.99 11.88 14.45
CA LEU A 10 24.45 11.85 14.31
C LEU A 10 24.91 11.15 13.01
N GLY A 11 24.14 11.34 11.94
CA GLY A 11 24.37 10.67 10.65
C GLY A 11 23.48 9.46 10.42
N VAL A 12 23.88 8.62 9.46
CA VAL A 12 23.17 7.39 9.06
C VAL A 12 24.05 6.19 9.38
N SER A 13 23.47 5.11 9.91
CA SER A 13 24.21 3.88 10.24
C SER A 13 25.05 3.36 9.06
N ARG A 14 26.36 3.17 9.29
CA ARG A 14 27.28 2.61 8.29
C ARG A 14 26.91 1.19 7.89
N GLU A 15 26.34 0.41 8.81
CA GLU A 15 25.87 -0.95 8.53
C GLU A 15 24.66 -0.94 7.59
N ALA A 16 23.71 -0.02 7.82
CA ALA A 16 22.57 0.16 6.94
C ALA A 16 23.01 0.59 5.52
N GLN A 17 23.96 1.52 5.43
CA GLN A 17 24.55 1.96 4.16
C GLN A 17 25.25 0.79 3.43
N LEU A 18 26.06 -0.01 4.14
CA LEU A 18 26.75 -1.16 3.56
C LEU A 18 25.77 -2.22 3.05
N ARG A 19 24.72 -2.52 3.82
CA ARG A 19 23.67 -3.47 3.40
C ARG A 19 22.92 -2.95 2.19
N ALA A 20 22.52 -1.67 2.19
CA ALA A 20 21.84 -1.05 1.06
C ALA A 20 22.71 -1.07 -0.20
N SER A 21 23.99 -0.74 -0.10
CA SER A 21 24.94 -0.78 -1.23
C SER A 21 25.07 -2.18 -1.83
N LYS A 22 25.21 -3.22 -1.00
CA LYS A 22 25.25 -4.60 -1.48
C LYS A 22 23.98 -5.02 -2.21
N LEU A 23 22.80 -4.68 -1.67
CA LEU A 23 21.52 -4.97 -2.33
C LEU A 23 21.35 -4.21 -3.64
N LEU A 24 21.73 -2.94 -3.67
CA LEU A 24 21.63 -2.11 -4.87
C LEU A 24 22.58 -2.60 -5.98
N ASN A 25 23.78 -3.09 -5.63
CA ASN A 25 24.68 -3.68 -6.61
C ASN A 25 24.03 -4.88 -7.33
N VAL A 26 23.40 -5.79 -6.58
CA VAL A 26 22.65 -6.93 -7.16
C VAL A 26 21.50 -6.45 -8.05
N VAL A 27 20.76 -5.42 -7.62
CA VAL A 27 19.68 -4.83 -8.44
C VAL A 27 20.24 -4.24 -9.74
N LEU A 28 21.42 -3.61 -9.70
CA LEU A 28 22.04 -2.96 -10.85
C LEU A 28 22.63 -3.95 -11.87
N GLU A 29 22.98 -5.18 -11.45
CA GLU A 29 23.44 -6.24 -12.38
C GLU A 29 22.44 -6.50 -13.52
N THR A 30 21.15 -6.30 -13.26
CA THR A 30 20.06 -6.49 -14.23
C THR A 30 19.44 -5.16 -14.70
N GLY A 31 20.09 -4.03 -14.39
CA GLY A 31 19.56 -2.69 -14.63
C GLY A 31 18.25 -2.41 -13.87
N GLY A 32 17.97 -3.16 -12.80
CA GLY A 32 16.74 -3.11 -12.03
C GLY A 32 15.53 -3.80 -12.65
N LYS A 33 15.65 -4.39 -13.85
CA LYS A 33 14.52 -4.97 -14.57
C LYS A 33 13.82 -6.06 -13.75
N GLU A 34 14.57 -6.97 -13.16
CA GLU A 34 14.01 -8.13 -12.46
C GLU A 34 13.24 -7.73 -11.19
N ILE A 35 13.76 -6.82 -10.38
CA ILE A 35 13.07 -6.37 -9.16
C ILE A 35 11.76 -5.63 -9.49
N PHE A 36 11.77 -4.81 -10.56
CA PHE A 36 10.57 -4.10 -10.99
C PHE A 36 9.54 -5.04 -11.62
N GLU A 37 9.97 -6.01 -12.43
CA GLU A 37 9.11 -7.03 -13.02
C GLU A 37 8.49 -7.92 -11.94
N PHE A 38 9.29 -8.37 -10.97
CA PHE A 38 8.82 -9.11 -9.81
C PHE A 38 7.75 -8.32 -9.05
N GLY A 39 8.06 -7.06 -8.69
CA GLY A 39 7.14 -6.20 -7.96
C GLY A 39 5.85 -5.94 -8.74
N TYR A 40 5.95 -5.68 -10.04
CA TYR A 40 4.80 -5.46 -10.91
C TYR A 40 3.90 -6.71 -10.98
N ASN A 41 4.47 -7.87 -11.26
CA ASN A 41 3.72 -9.12 -11.41
C ASN A 41 3.03 -9.53 -10.10
N LYS A 42 3.72 -9.39 -8.96
CA LYS A 42 3.12 -9.68 -7.65
C LYS A 42 1.98 -8.72 -7.31
N LEU A 43 2.16 -7.42 -7.52
CA LEU A 43 1.14 -6.43 -7.23
C LEU A 43 -0.05 -6.53 -8.18
N LYS A 44 0.20 -6.82 -9.47
CA LYS A 44 -0.85 -7.09 -10.46
C LYS A 44 -1.70 -8.29 -10.04
N TYR A 45 -1.08 -9.42 -9.70
CA TYR A 45 -1.78 -10.62 -9.25
C TYR A 45 -2.63 -10.36 -8.00
N ARG A 46 -2.08 -9.65 -7.01
CA ARG A 46 -2.82 -9.29 -5.77
C ARG A 46 -4.00 -8.38 -6.05
N TRP A 47 -3.82 -7.40 -6.94
CA TRP A 47 -4.88 -6.50 -7.37
C TRP A 47 -6.01 -7.27 -8.07
N GLU A 48 -5.69 -8.11 -9.06
CA GLU A 48 -6.67 -8.91 -9.80
C GLU A 48 -7.48 -9.82 -8.87
N LYS A 49 -6.82 -10.46 -7.89
CA LYS A 49 -7.50 -11.29 -6.89
C LYS A 49 -8.45 -10.47 -6.03
N LEU A 50 -7.98 -9.33 -5.50
CA LEU A 50 -8.81 -8.45 -4.66
C LEU A 50 -9.98 -7.86 -5.45
N SER A 51 -9.76 -7.36 -6.67
CA SER A 51 -10.81 -6.78 -7.51
C SER A 51 -11.90 -7.81 -7.83
N ASN A 52 -11.51 -9.04 -8.13
CA ASN A 52 -12.46 -10.13 -8.37
C ASN A 52 -13.28 -10.45 -7.11
N THR A 53 -12.63 -10.52 -5.94
CA THR A 53 -13.34 -10.74 -4.68
C THR A 53 -14.31 -9.61 -4.39
N LEU A 54 -13.88 -8.35 -4.48
CA LEU A 54 -14.76 -7.21 -4.22
C LEU A 54 -15.95 -7.13 -5.19
N ALA A 55 -15.76 -7.53 -6.46
CA ALA A 55 -16.82 -7.59 -7.46
C ALA A 55 -17.91 -8.61 -7.09
N LEU A 56 -17.54 -9.77 -6.54
CA LEU A 56 -18.47 -10.81 -6.13
C LEU A 56 -19.36 -10.38 -4.96
N TYR A 57 -18.82 -9.60 -4.01
CA TYR A 57 -19.55 -9.15 -2.84
C TYR A 57 -20.34 -7.84 -3.08
N ASN A 58 -20.38 -7.34 -4.32
CA ASN A 58 -21.01 -6.07 -4.69
C ASN A 58 -20.55 -4.88 -3.81
N VAL A 59 -19.35 -4.99 -3.24
CA VAL A 59 -18.64 -3.93 -2.49
C VAL A 59 -18.00 -2.94 -3.48
N LEU A 60 -18.28 -3.06 -4.78
CA LEU A 60 -17.72 -2.24 -5.87
C LEU A 60 -18.70 -1.26 -6.51
N ASN A 61 -19.79 -0.90 -5.83
CA ASN A 61 -20.37 0.44 -6.09
C ASN A 61 -19.43 1.57 -5.64
N HIS A 62 -18.25 1.23 -5.12
CA HIS A 62 -17.23 2.08 -4.54
C HIS A 62 -16.18 2.46 -5.58
N SER A 63 -16.02 3.76 -5.87
CA SER A 63 -14.99 4.28 -6.77
C SER A 63 -13.60 3.95 -6.23
N TYR A 64 -12.81 3.18 -7.00
CA TYR A 64 -11.42 2.89 -6.66
C TYR A 64 -10.48 3.71 -7.54
N SER A 65 -9.56 4.43 -6.90
CA SER A 65 -8.45 5.08 -7.59
C SER A 65 -7.19 4.25 -7.42
N LYS A 66 -6.57 3.86 -8.55
CA LYS A 66 -5.29 3.14 -8.57
C LYS A 66 -4.15 4.12 -8.23
N VAL A 67 -4.00 4.47 -6.96
CA VAL A 67 -2.91 5.35 -6.51
C VAL A 67 -1.71 4.51 -6.11
N GLY A 68 -0.85 4.22 -7.07
CA GLY A 68 0.40 3.48 -6.84
C GLY A 68 0.15 1.99 -6.60
N ARG A 69 0.89 1.13 -7.28
CA ARG A 69 0.64 -0.33 -7.37
C ARG A 69 0.58 -1.07 -6.02
N GLY A 70 0.91 -0.45 -4.89
CA GLY A 70 0.96 -1.08 -3.55
C GLY A 70 -0.25 -0.84 -2.64
N TYR A 71 -1.17 0.06 -2.98
CA TYR A 71 -2.33 0.39 -2.13
C TYR A 71 -3.62 0.45 -2.94
N VAL A 72 -4.73 0.21 -2.25
CA VAL A 72 -6.07 0.34 -2.82
C VAL A 72 -6.87 1.28 -1.92
N TRP A 73 -7.50 2.28 -2.54
CA TRP A 73 -8.46 3.13 -1.87
C TRP A 73 -9.86 2.63 -2.19
N LEU A 74 -10.62 2.29 -1.14
CA LEU A 74 -12.02 1.96 -1.21
C LEU A 74 -12.81 3.12 -0.60
N LYS A 75 -13.93 3.47 -1.23
CA LYS A 75 -14.84 4.51 -0.74
C LYS A 75 -16.23 3.94 -0.59
N CYS A 76 -16.79 3.87 0.61
CA CYS A 76 -18.16 3.44 0.81
C CYS A 76 -19.15 4.50 0.27
N GLU A 77 -20.02 4.12 -0.67
CA GLU A 77 -20.98 5.01 -1.33
C GLU A 77 -22.38 4.90 -0.73
N ARG A 78 -22.67 3.82 0.02
CA ARG A 78 -23.94 3.68 0.74
C ARG A 78 -24.04 4.75 1.83
N GLU A 79 -25.23 5.34 2.01
CA GLU A 79 -25.40 6.42 2.99
C GLU A 79 -25.31 5.91 4.44
N GLU A 80 -25.70 4.66 4.66
CA GLU A 80 -25.61 3.94 5.93
C GLU A 80 -24.16 3.66 6.37
N ASP A 81 -23.23 3.51 5.41
CA ASP A 81 -21.85 3.11 5.65
C ASP A 81 -20.96 4.33 5.98
N LYS A 82 -21.26 4.98 7.12
CA LYS A 82 -20.48 6.13 7.61
C LYS A 82 -19.08 5.74 8.13
N ASP A 83 -18.92 4.52 8.64
CA ASP A 83 -17.62 3.94 9.00
C ASP A 83 -17.23 2.85 7.99
N CYS A 84 -16.58 3.26 6.91
CA CYS A 84 -16.15 2.34 5.85
C CYS A 84 -15.00 1.42 6.28
N TYR A 85 -14.39 1.67 7.44
CA TYR A 85 -13.38 0.77 7.99
C TYR A 85 -14.01 -0.48 8.60
N ALA A 86 -15.20 -0.36 9.20
CA ALA A 86 -15.91 -1.47 9.81
C ALA A 86 -16.48 -2.45 8.78
N VAL A 87 -17.00 -1.96 7.65
CA VAL A 87 -17.69 -2.80 6.65
C VAL A 87 -16.81 -3.96 6.13
N PRO A 88 -15.58 -3.74 5.60
CA PRO A 88 -14.74 -4.83 5.12
C PRO A 88 -14.22 -5.73 6.26
N GLN A 89 -14.11 -5.19 7.47
CA GLN A 89 -13.68 -5.93 8.64
C GLN A 89 -14.76 -6.93 9.07
N ASP A 90 -16.01 -6.48 9.16
CA ASP A 90 -17.14 -7.29 9.65
C ASP A 90 -17.61 -8.30 8.60
N GLU A 91 -17.63 -7.92 7.31
CA GLU A 91 -18.13 -8.78 6.23
C GLU A 91 -17.07 -9.77 5.71
N ALA A 92 -15.79 -9.41 5.76
CA ALA A 92 -14.74 -10.17 5.07
C ALA A 92 -13.44 -10.34 5.87
N ASN A 93 -13.38 -9.90 7.14
CA ASN A 93 -12.18 -9.92 7.98
C ASN A 93 -10.98 -9.21 7.32
N VAL A 94 -11.25 -8.16 6.54
CA VAL A 94 -10.25 -7.36 5.82
C VAL A 94 -9.92 -6.11 6.62
N TYR A 95 -8.67 -6.02 7.08
CA TYR A 95 -8.20 -4.87 7.86
C TYR A 95 -7.46 -3.86 6.98
N GLY A 96 -7.94 -2.61 7.01
CA GLY A 96 -7.35 -1.48 6.30
C GLY A 96 -6.72 -0.43 7.20
N THR A 97 -6.56 0.78 6.66
CA THR A 97 -6.25 1.99 7.42
C THR A 97 -7.33 3.02 7.12
N ARG A 98 -7.91 3.62 8.16
CA ARG A 98 -8.97 4.65 8.05
C ARG A 98 -8.52 5.82 7.18
N GLY A 99 -9.42 6.34 6.34
CA GLY A 99 -9.19 7.49 5.47
C GLY A 99 -8.87 8.78 6.23
N SER A 100 -9.46 8.96 7.41
CA SER A 100 -9.22 10.10 8.31
C SER A 100 -7.75 10.29 8.71
N LEU A 101 -6.96 9.22 8.78
CA LEU A 101 -5.52 9.30 9.03
C LEU A 101 -4.72 9.94 7.87
N PHE A 102 -5.35 10.11 6.71
CA PHE A 102 -4.77 10.72 5.51
C PHE A 102 -5.47 12.03 5.13
N GLY A 103 -6.33 12.57 5.99
CA GLY A 103 -7.12 13.77 5.70
C GLY A 103 -8.31 13.54 4.75
N ALA A 104 -8.69 12.29 4.49
CA ALA A 104 -9.96 11.95 3.84
C ALA A 104 -11.07 11.78 4.90
N ASP A 105 -12.32 11.65 4.48
CA ASP A 105 -13.41 11.31 5.39
C ASP A 105 -13.38 9.81 5.79
N ASP A 106 -14.20 9.44 6.78
CA ASP A 106 -14.32 8.05 7.27
C ASP A 106 -15.07 7.12 6.30
N ARG A 107 -15.52 7.64 5.15
CA ARG A 107 -16.03 6.82 4.05
C ARG A 107 -14.91 6.21 3.22
N HIS A 108 -13.66 6.59 3.45
CA HIS A 108 -12.52 6.01 2.76
C HIS A 108 -11.76 5.02 3.65
N VAL A 109 -11.30 3.93 3.06
CA VAL A 109 -10.36 2.99 3.68
C VAL A 109 -9.25 2.64 2.70
N ARG A 110 -8.01 2.65 3.19
CA ARG A 110 -6.83 2.26 2.41
C ARG A 110 -6.40 0.85 2.76
N LEU A 111 -6.42 -0.06 1.78
CA LEU A 111 -5.88 -1.40 1.90
C LEU A 111 -4.43 -1.47 1.40
N THR A 112 -3.60 -2.29 2.03
CA THR A 112 -2.22 -2.54 1.60
C THR A 112 -2.10 -3.84 0.82
N LEU A 113 -1.53 -3.77 -0.39
CA LEU A 113 -1.22 -4.94 -1.22
C LEU A 113 0.23 -5.40 -1.06
N LEU A 114 1.01 -4.80 -0.15
CA LEU A 114 2.44 -5.05 -0.01
C LEU A 114 2.74 -6.19 0.98
N ARG A 115 1.86 -6.45 1.94
CA ARG A 115 2.08 -7.47 2.98
C ARG A 115 2.05 -8.90 2.43
N SER A 116 2.74 -9.83 3.09
CA SER A 116 2.85 -11.26 2.72
C SER A 116 1.55 -12.00 2.94
#